data_AF-A0A956JHZ5-F1
#
_entry.id   AF-A0A956JHZ5-F1
#
_cell.length_a   1.000
_cell.length_b   1.000
_cell.length_c   1.000
_cell.angle_alpha   90.00
_cell.angle_beta   90.00
_cell.angle_gamma   90.00
#
_symmetry.space_group_name_H-M   'P 1'
#
loop_
_entity.id
_entity.type
_entity.pdbx_description
1 polymer ?
#
loop_
_entity_poly.entity_id
_entity_poly.type
_entity_poly.pdbx_seq_one_letter_code
_entity_poly.pdbx_strand_id
1 'polypeptide(L)'
;MAACQSGGAGESASATSTGGDTEAEEDDRVIVTHSFGQLALDGYSDTQRCVQWTVNNDQHLYVQSVLLANNGALHHSNWYVVPEEEFPGEDGYFPCDDRDFTDLGAALKGSVLFAQSTQSFTDDQRFMEGAVVKVPARHKVMATVHTVNASPRAIETELRMSFELKHPSEVQTVVTPISAQYKELEIPPNARSRFTSRCDWGTSYYGAVGKEPDLKVHYILPHYHYLGERFEVRVVGGERDGELIYTLDGFNADANGKTFDPPLELPGATGFEYTCGYNNWTNKTITWGNGDGEMCVMFILGESEAMLGGTVLGDSKAVGVVDGVIEYEAPCFDIAQAKAPGQGMPTPEEIAAPLYIPPVDPADQGLPSVPPCYDSDPQATPEQPVTLDSVSKSIFAPSCTFSSCHSEIAAAGLDLSLTGAALRDELLGHTVRADTSMPLIAPGDPDGSWLYRLLSRCEPTDDSGKAVSHMPINAPFLMDDVLVAKLRAWIEAGAPNN
;
A
#
# COMPACT_ATOMS: atom_id res chain seq x y z
N MET A 1 -13.24 -0.75 -14.23
CA MET A 1 -14.24 0.29 -13.88
C MET A 1 -13.66 1.04 -12.68
N ALA A 2 -13.62 2.38 -12.74
CA ALA A 2 -13.24 3.29 -11.65
C ALA A 2 -11.89 3.04 -10.95
N ALA A 3 -10.77 3.31 -11.64
CA ALA A 3 -9.42 3.12 -11.08
C ALA A 3 -9.00 4.16 -10.03
N CYS A 4 -9.66 5.33 -9.95
CA CYS A 4 -9.33 6.39 -8.98
C CYS A 4 -10.58 7.12 -8.46
N GLN A 5 -11.63 6.35 -8.13
CA GLN A 5 -12.67 6.84 -7.23
C GLN A 5 -12.35 6.31 -5.85
N SER A 6 -12.32 7.18 -4.83
CA SER A 6 -12.36 6.73 -3.45
C SER A 6 -13.54 5.76 -3.31
N GLY A 7 -13.26 4.47 -3.14
CA GLY A 7 -14.28 3.49 -2.81
C GLY A 7 -15.00 3.99 -1.56
N GLY A 8 -16.30 4.26 -1.67
CA GLY A 8 -17.11 4.68 -0.55
C GLY A 8 -17.13 3.59 0.52
N ALA A 9 -16.30 3.75 1.55
CA ALA A 9 -16.57 3.18 2.85
C ALA A 9 -17.89 3.82 3.35
N GLY A 10 -18.76 2.99 3.94
CA GLY A 10 -20.14 3.32 4.25
C GLY A 10 -20.33 4.60 5.04
N GLU A 11 -21.54 5.17 4.89
CA GLU A 11 -22.07 6.31 5.64
C GLU A 11 -21.61 6.30 7.11
N SER A 12 -20.58 7.09 7.44
CA SER A 12 -20.55 7.75 8.73
C SER A 12 -21.43 8.99 8.56
N ALA A 13 -22.50 9.05 9.36
CA ALA A 13 -23.39 10.17 9.38
C ALA A 13 -22.60 11.43 9.78
N SER A 14 -22.32 12.29 8.80
CA SER A 14 -21.90 13.67 9.03
C SER A 14 -23.05 14.39 9.73
N ALA A 15 -22.97 14.47 11.05
CA ALA A 15 -23.76 15.42 11.82
C ALA A 15 -23.21 16.82 11.54
N THR A 16 -23.98 17.61 10.79
CA THR A 16 -23.83 19.06 10.68
C THR A 16 -23.70 19.68 12.07
N SER A 17 -22.49 20.14 12.41
CA SER A 17 -22.24 21.05 13.52
C SER A 17 -22.25 22.48 12.98
N THR A 18 -23.34 23.19 13.24
CA THR A 18 -23.41 24.65 13.12
C THR A 18 -22.55 25.30 14.21
N GLY A 19 -21.77 26.30 13.81
CA GLY A 19 -20.77 26.99 14.64
C GLY A 19 -21.13 27.21 16.11
N GLY A 20 -20.23 26.74 16.95
CA GLY A 20 -20.09 27.04 18.36
C GLY A 20 -18.70 26.55 18.76
N ASP A 21 -17.94 27.37 19.49
CA ASP A 21 -16.57 27.09 19.93
C ASP A 21 -16.45 25.67 20.53
N THR A 22 -15.81 24.76 19.81
CA THR A 22 -15.46 23.42 20.31
C THR A 22 -13.97 23.39 20.57
N GLU A 23 -13.61 23.28 21.85
CA GLU A 23 -12.32 22.75 22.28
C GLU A 23 -12.01 21.49 21.45
N ALA A 24 -10.81 21.42 20.88
CA ALA A 24 -10.37 20.24 20.16
C ALA A 24 -10.49 19.02 21.09
N GLU A 25 -11.20 17.98 20.67
CA GLU A 25 -11.13 16.68 21.35
C GLU A 25 -9.65 16.27 21.36
N GLU A 26 -9.07 16.14 22.56
CA GLU A 26 -7.72 15.61 22.73
C GLU A 26 -7.70 14.20 22.14
N ASP A 27 -6.88 14.00 21.11
CA ASP A 27 -6.62 12.68 20.55
C ASP A 27 -5.80 11.88 21.59
N ASP A 28 -6.48 11.07 22.41
CA ASP A 28 -5.88 10.25 23.46
C ASP A 28 -4.96 9.12 22.92
N ARG A 29 -4.78 9.01 21.60
CA ARG A 29 -3.91 8.01 20.97
C ARG A 29 -2.44 8.30 21.24
N VAL A 30 -1.69 7.24 21.55
CA VAL A 30 -0.24 7.31 21.73
C VAL A 30 0.45 6.84 20.46
N ILE A 31 1.01 7.80 19.71
CA ILE A 31 1.67 7.54 18.43
C ILE A 31 3.19 7.71 18.57
N VAL A 32 3.94 6.73 18.09
CA VAL A 32 5.40 6.80 17.92
C VAL A 32 5.72 6.74 16.44
N THR A 33 6.36 7.77 15.90
CA THR A 33 6.77 7.87 14.49
C THR A 33 8.29 7.77 14.39
N HIS A 34 8.77 7.05 13.37
CA HIS A 34 10.18 6.95 13.02
C HIS A 34 10.40 7.31 11.54
N SER A 35 11.41 8.13 11.25
CA SER A 35 11.93 8.33 9.89
C SER A 35 13.09 7.38 9.59
N PHE A 36 13.03 6.69 8.45
CA PHE A 36 14.13 5.88 7.95
C PHE A 36 15.20 6.71 7.21
N GLY A 37 15.04 8.03 7.18
CA GLY A 37 15.92 8.96 6.47
C GLY A 37 15.59 9.11 4.98
N GLN A 38 16.38 9.95 4.32
CA GLN A 38 16.25 10.21 2.88
C GLN A 38 16.90 9.11 2.06
N LEU A 39 16.28 8.80 0.93
CA LEU A 39 16.69 7.78 -0.02
C LEU A 39 16.75 8.38 -1.42
N ALA A 40 17.96 8.45 -1.96
CA ALA A 40 18.22 8.87 -3.32
C ALA A 40 17.92 7.73 -4.32
N LEU A 41 17.17 8.04 -5.38
CA LEU A 41 16.85 7.12 -6.47
C LEU A 41 17.22 7.76 -7.81
N ASP A 42 17.95 7.02 -8.63
CA ASP A 42 18.25 7.42 -10.01
C ASP A 42 16.97 7.46 -10.86
N GLY A 43 17.01 8.21 -11.97
CA GLY A 43 15.93 8.19 -12.96
C GLY A 43 15.72 6.80 -13.54
N TYR A 44 14.45 6.40 -13.69
CA TYR A 44 14.05 5.08 -14.18
C TYR A 44 14.58 3.90 -13.35
N SER A 45 14.87 4.11 -12.06
CA SER A 45 15.33 3.04 -11.19
C SER A 45 14.19 2.11 -10.77
N ASP A 46 14.44 0.80 -10.80
CA ASP A 46 13.65 -0.26 -10.14
C ASP A 46 14.63 -1.02 -9.26
N THR A 47 14.44 -0.93 -7.94
CA THR A 47 15.43 -1.41 -6.98
C THR A 47 14.77 -2.01 -5.76
N GLN A 48 15.30 -3.13 -5.30
CA GLN A 48 14.94 -3.75 -4.04
C GLN A 48 16.10 -3.64 -3.06
N ARG A 49 15.81 -3.23 -1.82
CA ARG A 49 16.79 -3.13 -0.74
C ARG A 49 16.13 -3.44 0.59
N CYS A 50 16.93 -3.54 1.64
CA CYS A 50 16.44 -3.72 2.99
C CYS A 50 16.57 -2.44 3.80
N VAL A 51 15.76 -2.33 4.84
CA VAL A 51 15.76 -1.22 5.79
C VAL A 51 15.54 -1.73 7.21
N GLN A 52 16.15 -1.08 8.20
CA GLN A 52 16.07 -1.46 9.62
C GLN A 52 15.79 -0.24 10.51
N TRP A 53 14.99 -0.47 11.55
CA TRP A 53 14.80 0.41 12.70
C TRP A 53 14.90 -0.38 14.01
N THR A 54 15.87 -0.03 14.85
CA THR A 54 16.00 -0.56 16.21
C THR A 54 15.05 0.19 17.13
N VAL A 55 13.97 -0.46 17.56
CA VAL A 55 12.89 0.16 18.34
C VAL A 55 13.35 0.55 19.76
N ASN A 56 14.42 -0.06 20.26
CA ASN A 56 14.95 0.15 21.62
C ASN A 56 13.89 -0.07 22.72
N ASN A 57 13.00 -1.05 22.53
CA ASN A 57 11.94 -1.35 23.47
C ASN A 57 12.39 -2.37 24.53
N ASP A 58 12.49 -1.95 25.80
CA ASP A 58 12.77 -2.86 26.92
C ASP A 58 11.54 -3.68 27.34
N GLN A 59 10.34 -3.32 26.85
CA GLN A 59 9.08 -4.01 27.10
C GLN A 59 8.34 -4.31 25.80
N HIS A 60 7.35 -5.21 25.86
CA HIS A 60 6.47 -5.49 24.74
C HIS A 60 5.66 -4.26 24.33
N LEU A 61 5.50 -4.04 23.03
CA LEU A 61 4.58 -3.06 22.47
C LEU A 61 3.36 -3.78 21.89
N TYR A 62 2.20 -3.14 22.01
CA TYR A 62 0.94 -3.61 21.45
C TYR A 62 0.46 -2.58 20.43
N VAL A 63 0.58 -2.91 19.16
CA VAL A 63 0.41 -1.98 18.04
C VAL A 63 -0.96 -2.19 17.40
N GLN A 64 -1.85 -1.22 17.58
CA GLN A 64 -3.24 -1.22 17.06
C GLN A 64 -3.31 -0.81 15.59
N SER A 65 -2.39 0.06 15.17
CA SER A 65 -2.25 0.49 13.78
C SER A 65 -0.78 0.71 13.43
N VAL A 66 -0.43 0.33 12.20
CA VAL A 66 0.81 0.74 11.55
C VAL A 66 0.45 1.64 10.38
N LEU A 67 0.90 2.89 10.43
CA LEU A 67 0.79 3.84 9.33
C LEU A 67 2.16 4.00 8.68
N LEU A 68 2.23 3.66 7.39
CA LEU A 68 3.39 3.92 6.54
C LEU A 68 3.11 5.13 5.65
N ALA A 69 4.00 6.11 5.65
CA ALA A 69 3.91 7.29 4.78
C ALA A 69 5.23 7.47 4.03
N ASN A 70 5.16 7.80 2.74
CA ASN A 70 6.36 8.00 1.92
C ASN A 70 6.22 9.18 0.97
N ASN A 71 7.36 9.73 0.53
CA ASN A 71 7.42 10.86 -0.40
C ASN A 71 7.28 10.44 -1.89
N GLY A 72 6.83 9.21 -2.14
CA GLY A 72 6.74 8.58 -3.45
C GLY A 72 7.77 7.48 -3.67
N ALA A 73 7.62 6.76 -4.77
CA ALA A 73 8.48 5.69 -5.27
C ALA A 73 8.52 4.40 -4.44
N LEU A 74 7.99 4.34 -3.22
CA LEU A 74 7.85 3.06 -2.53
C LEU A 74 6.73 2.25 -3.18
N HIS A 75 7.09 1.14 -3.84
CA HIS A 75 6.17 0.38 -4.69
C HIS A 75 5.41 -0.71 -3.94
N HIS A 76 6.11 -1.49 -3.13
CA HIS A 76 5.56 -2.47 -2.19
C HIS A 76 6.63 -2.78 -1.15
N SER A 77 6.20 -3.32 -0.01
CA SER A 77 7.14 -3.65 1.08
C SER A 77 6.56 -4.69 2.04
N ASN A 78 7.45 -5.50 2.63
CA ASN A 78 7.11 -6.50 3.65
C ASN A 78 7.89 -6.22 4.93
N TRP A 79 7.18 -6.02 6.04
CA TRP A 79 7.76 -5.58 7.31
C TRP A 79 7.64 -6.63 8.38
N TYR A 80 8.71 -6.79 9.12
CA TYR A 80 8.87 -7.82 10.13
C TYR A 80 9.36 -7.21 11.43
N VAL A 81 8.97 -7.83 12.53
CA VAL A 81 9.60 -7.62 13.84
C VAL A 81 10.41 -8.85 14.18
N VAL A 82 11.70 -8.67 14.40
CA VAL A 82 12.67 -9.75 14.68
C VAL A 82 13.48 -9.40 15.93
N PRO A 83 14.01 -10.40 16.66
CA PRO A 83 14.95 -10.14 17.75
C PRO A 83 16.13 -9.26 17.28
N GLU A 84 16.60 -8.34 18.13
CA GLU A 84 17.66 -7.39 17.79
C GLU A 84 18.96 -8.05 17.31
N GLU A 85 19.25 -9.25 17.83
CA GLU A 85 20.43 -10.05 17.50
C GLU A 85 20.39 -10.69 16.10
N GLU A 86 19.22 -10.76 15.47
CA GLU A 86 19.05 -11.34 14.14
C GLU A 86 19.38 -10.34 13.04
N PHE A 87 20.06 -10.75 11.97
CA PHE A 87 20.48 -9.88 10.85
C PHE A 87 21.21 -8.59 11.34
N PRO A 88 22.33 -8.73 12.07
CA PRO A 88 22.97 -7.61 12.77
C PRO A 88 23.50 -6.52 11.84
N GLY A 89 23.39 -5.27 12.27
CA GLY A 89 23.96 -4.10 11.60
C GLY A 89 23.30 -2.81 12.05
N GLU A 90 23.78 -1.68 11.53
CA GLU A 90 23.24 -0.34 11.84
C GLU A 90 21.86 -0.13 11.18
N ASP A 91 21.07 0.80 11.74
CA ASP A 91 19.78 1.22 11.19
C ASP A 91 19.93 1.95 9.86
N GLY A 92 18.83 2.07 9.12
CA GLY A 92 18.78 2.67 7.78
C GLY A 92 18.77 1.64 6.65
N TYR A 93 19.05 2.09 5.43
CA TYR A 93 18.98 1.29 4.20
C TYR A 93 20.27 0.51 3.93
N PHE A 94 20.15 -0.73 3.48
CA PHE A 94 21.28 -1.60 3.13
C PHE A 94 20.90 -2.66 2.06
N PRO A 95 21.87 -3.20 1.31
CA PRO A 95 21.63 -4.37 0.46
C PRO A 95 21.24 -5.59 1.31
N CYS A 96 20.11 -6.23 1.01
CA CYS A 96 19.60 -7.35 1.81
C CYS A 96 20.61 -8.50 1.97
N ASP A 97 21.32 -8.83 0.89
CA ASP A 97 22.31 -9.91 0.85
C ASP A 97 23.50 -9.68 1.79
N ASP A 98 23.82 -8.42 2.13
CA ASP A 98 24.93 -8.11 3.04
C ASP A 98 24.66 -8.61 4.48
N ARG A 99 23.39 -8.89 4.82
CA ARG A 99 22.97 -9.38 6.13
C ARG A 99 22.23 -10.72 6.07
N ASP A 100 22.29 -11.44 4.94
CA ASP A 100 21.54 -12.68 4.70
C ASP A 100 20.03 -12.56 4.97
N PHE A 101 19.46 -11.36 4.77
CA PHE A 101 18.05 -11.11 5.05
C PHE A 101 17.17 -11.81 4.01
N THR A 102 16.14 -12.52 4.49
CA THR A 102 15.05 -13.03 3.65
C THR A 102 13.73 -12.85 4.36
N ASP A 103 12.68 -12.51 3.61
CA ASP A 103 11.30 -12.38 4.10
C ASP A 103 10.85 -13.62 4.90
N LEU A 104 11.14 -14.83 4.38
CA LEU A 104 10.83 -16.09 5.08
C LEU A 104 11.66 -16.23 6.37
N GLY A 105 12.97 -15.94 6.32
CA GLY A 105 13.83 -16.02 7.50
C GLY A 105 13.38 -15.07 8.61
N ALA A 106 12.99 -13.84 8.25
CA ALA A 106 12.47 -12.86 9.19
C ALA A 106 11.12 -13.28 9.77
N ALA A 107 10.19 -13.78 8.94
CA ALA A 107 8.91 -14.32 9.40
C ALA A 107 9.08 -15.49 10.38
N LEU A 108 10.01 -16.41 10.12
CA LEU A 108 10.24 -17.59 10.96
C LEU A 108 10.93 -17.26 12.30
N LYS A 109 11.81 -16.25 12.30
CA LYS A 109 12.55 -15.78 13.50
C LYS A 109 11.73 -14.80 14.35
N GLY A 110 10.73 -14.17 13.74
CA GLY A 110 9.95 -13.08 14.32
C GLY A 110 8.48 -13.17 13.95
N SER A 111 7.90 -12.06 13.49
CA SER A 111 6.55 -12.01 12.93
C SER A 111 6.44 -10.97 11.84
N VAL A 112 5.35 -11.02 11.06
CA VAL A 112 4.99 -9.97 10.11
C VAL A 112 4.30 -8.85 10.86
N LEU A 113 4.80 -7.63 10.69
CA LEU A 113 4.27 -6.42 11.29
C LEU A 113 3.26 -5.74 10.38
N PHE A 114 3.63 -5.57 9.11
CA PHE A 114 2.91 -4.76 8.14
C PHE A 114 3.32 -5.18 6.71
N ALA A 115 2.45 -4.94 5.74
CA ALA A 115 2.78 -5.08 4.33
C ALA A 115 2.09 -3.99 3.53
N GLN A 116 2.76 -3.47 2.50
CA GLN A 116 2.23 -2.50 1.57
C GLN A 116 2.10 -3.15 0.20
N SER A 117 0.92 -3.07 -0.40
CA SER A 117 0.62 -3.73 -1.67
C SER A 117 0.83 -2.86 -2.90
N THR A 118 0.69 -1.54 -2.79
CA THR A 118 0.73 -0.64 -3.96
C THR A 118 1.66 0.53 -3.70
N GLN A 119 1.90 1.33 -4.74
CA GLN A 119 2.65 2.58 -4.64
C GLN A 119 1.84 3.70 -3.96
N SER A 120 1.03 3.37 -2.96
CA SER A 120 0.31 4.37 -2.18
C SER A 120 1.29 5.25 -1.42
N PHE A 121 1.00 6.55 -1.33
CA PHE A 121 1.78 7.49 -0.52
C PHE A 121 1.55 7.28 0.98
N THR A 122 0.38 6.76 1.34
CA THR A 122 0.03 6.41 2.72
C THR A 122 -0.69 5.06 2.75
N ASP A 123 -0.34 4.23 3.72
CA ASP A 123 -1.00 2.94 3.93
C ASP A 123 -1.17 2.72 5.43
N ASP A 124 -2.41 2.52 5.85
CA ASP A 124 -2.83 2.46 7.25
C ASP A 124 -3.46 1.11 7.55
N GLN A 125 -2.64 0.20 8.06
CA GLN A 125 -3.11 -1.07 8.58
C GLN A 125 -3.64 -0.86 9.99
N ARG A 126 -4.95 -0.60 10.11
CA ARG A 126 -5.66 -0.45 11.38
C ARG A 126 -6.59 -1.63 11.63
N PHE A 127 -6.53 -2.18 12.85
CA PHE A 127 -7.47 -3.21 13.28
C PHE A 127 -8.66 -2.60 14.04
N MET A 128 -9.65 -3.43 14.34
CA MET A 128 -10.69 -3.08 15.31
C MET A 128 -10.09 -2.79 16.68
N GLU A 129 -10.79 -1.98 17.47
CA GLU A 129 -10.38 -1.67 18.84
C GLU A 129 -10.05 -2.92 19.67
N GLY A 130 -8.83 -2.99 20.19
CA GLY A 130 -8.34 -4.09 21.04
C GLY A 130 -7.66 -5.24 20.29
N ALA A 131 -7.68 -5.26 18.95
CA ALA A 131 -6.88 -6.18 18.16
C ALA A 131 -5.52 -5.54 17.82
N VAL A 132 -4.43 -6.24 18.10
CA VAL A 132 -3.08 -5.67 17.96
C VAL A 132 -2.08 -6.64 17.34
N VAL A 133 -1.06 -6.10 16.68
CA VAL A 133 0.20 -6.83 16.45
C VAL A 133 1.10 -6.58 17.66
N LYS A 134 1.71 -7.65 18.20
CA LYS A 134 2.64 -7.53 19.32
C LYS A 134 4.08 -7.42 18.80
N VAL A 135 4.80 -6.40 19.27
CA VAL A 135 6.26 -6.28 19.10
C VAL A 135 6.90 -6.72 20.41
N PRO A 136 7.54 -7.90 20.47
CA PRO A 136 8.15 -8.35 21.71
C PRO A 136 9.31 -7.44 22.14
N ALA A 137 9.75 -7.56 23.40
CA ALA A 137 10.82 -6.75 23.95
C ALA A 137 12.12 -7.06 23.20
N ARG A 138 12.99 -6.06 23.05
CA ARG A 138 14.29 -6.21 22.38
C ARG A 138 14.15 -6.72 20.96
N HIS A 139 13.21 -6.14 20.22
CA HIS A 139 12.99 -6.42 18.82
C HIS A 139 13.25 -5.17 17.97
N LYS A 140 13.60 -5.41 16.72
CA LYS A 140 13.76 -4.38 15.70
C LYS A 140 12.81 -4.63 14.54
N VAL A 141 12.50 -3.55 13.84
CA VAL A 141 11.73 -3.57 12.62
C VAL A 141 12.69 -3.73 11.46
N MET A 142 12.39 -4.65 10.54
CA MET A 142 13.14 -4.85 9.32
C MET A 142 12.20 -5.09 8.14
N ALA A 143 12.59 -4.65 6.96
CA ALA A 143 11.80 -4.89 5.76
C ALA A 143 12.63 -5.03 4.51
N THR A 144 12.05 -5.76 3.55
CA THR A 144 12.36 -5.58 2.13
C THR A 144 11.49 -4.45 1.59
N VAL A 145 12.10 -3.46 0.96
CA VAL A 145 11.41 -2.35 0.28
C VAL A 145 11.75 -2.37 -1.20
N HIS A 146 10.72 -2.46 -2.04
CA HIS A 146 10.83 -2.31 -3.48
C HIS A 146 10.48 -0.89 -3.85
N THR A 147 11.40 -0.17 -4.50
CA THR A 147 11.19 1.21 -4.93
C THR A 147 11.32 1.35 -6.43
N VAL A 148 10.35 2.04 -7.03
CA VAL A 148 10.29 2.33 -8.46
C VAL A 148 10.21 3.84 -8.67
N ASN A 149 11.23 4.39 -9.31
CA ASN A 149 11.21 5.75 -9.84
C ASN A 149 10.89 5.68 -11.34
N ALA A 150 9.62 5.87 -11.70
CA ALA A 150 9.19 5.86 -13.11
C ALA A 150 9.59 7.14 -13.88
N SER A 151 10.17 8.14 -13.20
CA SER A 151 10.54 9.42 -13.79
C SER A 151 11.95 9.39 -14.38
N PRO A 152 12.25 10.17 -15.43
CA PRO A 152 13.61 10.35 -15.93
C PRO A 152 14.55 11.07 -14.95
N ARG A 153 14.01 11.77 -13.94
CA ARG A 153 14.81 12.52 -12.97
C ARG A 153 15.27 11.62 -11.84
N ALA A 154 16.42 11.94 -11.26
CA ALA A 154 16.70 11.46 -9.92
C ALA A 154 15.73 12.13 -8.92
N ILE A 155 15.31 11.38 -7.91
CA ILE A 155 14.43 11.85 -6.83
C ILE A 155 15.04 11.50 -5.48
N GLU A 156 14.64 12.25 -4.46
CA GLU A 156 14.83 11.89 -3.07
C GLU A 156 13.46 11.52 -2.51
N THR A 157 13.37 10.41 -1.78
CA THR A 157 12.17 10.01 -1.07
C THR A 157 12.48 9.71 0.40
N GLU A 158 11.53 9.96 1.28
CA GLU A 158 11.60 9.60 2.69
C GLU A 158 10.52 8.57 2.97
N LEU A 159 10.81 7.68 3.92
CA LEU A 159 9.84 6.76 4.47
C LEU A 159 9.67 7.01 5.96
N ARG A 160 8.43 7.05 6.42
CA ARG A 160 8.06 7.15 7.83
C ARG A 160 7.13 6.01 8.21
N MET A 161 7.36 5.41 9.37
CA MET A 161 6.46 4.43 9.97
C MET A 161 5.99 4.94 11.32
N SER A 162 4.70 4.79 11.59
CA SER A 162 4.10 5.18 12.85
C SER A 162 3.36 4.03 13.49
N PHE A 163 3.57 3.85 14.79
CA PHE A 163 2.85 2.90 15.62
C PHE A 163 1.83 3.63 16.49
N GLU A 164 0.57 3.25 16.37
CA GLU A 164 -0.41 3.53 17.41
C GLU A 164 -0.29 2.46 18.50
N LEU A 165 0.13 2.87 19.69
CA LEU A 165 0.33 2.00 20.84
C LEU A 165 -0.93 1.89 21.68
N LYS A 166 -1.23 0.66 22.11
CA LYS A 166 -2.37 0.33 22.95
C LYS A 166 -1.95 -0.11 24.34
N HIS A 167 -2.69 0.30 25.37
CA HIS A 167 -2.42 -0.18 26.73
C HIS A 167 -2.69 -1.69 26.82
N PRO A 168 -1.82 -2.50 27.46
CA PRO A 168 -2.03 -3.95 27.55
C PRO A 168 -3.39 -4.37 28.12
N SER A 169 -3.98 -3.58 29.03
CA SER A 169 -5.32 -3.83 29.60
C SER A 169 -6.48 -3.69 28.60
N GLU A 170 -6.24 -3.07 27.44
CA GLU A 170 -7.25 -2.87 26.40
C GLU A 170 -7.12 -3.87 25.25
N VAL A 171 -6.09 -4.72 25.29
CA VAL A 171 -5.86 -5.76 24.28
C VAL A 171 -6.84 -6.90 24.47
N GLN A 172 -7.66 -7.14 23.45
CA GLN A 172 -8.61 -8.24 23.37
C GLN A 172 -8.02 -9.43 22.61
N THR A 173 -7.19 -9.17 21.59
CA THR A 173 -6.52 -10.23 20.83
C THR A 173 -5.20 -9.77 20.23
N VAL A 174 -4.27 -10.72 20.02
CA VAL A 174 -3.03 -10.52 19.28
C VAL A 174 -3.13 -11.25 17.96
N VAL A 175 -3.23 -10.50 16.87
CA VAL A 175 -3.37 -11.07 15.52
C VAL A 175 -2.08 -11.78 15.08
N THR A 176 -2.25 -12.78 14.24
CA THR A 176 -1.21 -13.69 13.74
C THR A 176 -1.26 -13.69 12.22
N PRO A 177 -0.10 -13.61 11.53
CA PRO A 177 -0.05 -13.56 10.08
C PRO A 177 -0.38 -14.90 9.42
N ILE A 178 -1.11 -14.80 8.32
CA ILE A 178 -1.41 -15.87 7.37
C ILE A 178 -1.07 -15.31 5.99
N SER A 179 -0.15 -15.96 5.28
CA SER A 179 0.29 -15.50 3.95
C SER A 179 0.32 -16.64 2.96
N ALA A 180 -0.13 -16.40 1.73
CA ALA A 180 0.02 -17.34 0.63
C ALA A 180 0.44 -16.63 -0.66
N GLN A 181 1.26 -17.28 -1.49
CA GLN A 181 1.75 -16.70 -2.73
C GLN A 181 1.78 -17.71 -3.88
N TYR A 182 1.46 -17.26 -5.10
CA TYR A 182 1.52 -18.09 -6.30
C TYR A 182 2.78 -17.76 -7.11
N LYS A 183 3.91 -18.45 -6.87
CA LYS A 183 5.20 -18.09 -7.52
C LYS A 183 5.38 -18.66 -8.93
N GLU A 184 4.73 -19.75 -9.27
CA GLU A 184 4.81 -20.34 -10.61
C GLU A 184 3.83 -19.66 -11.58
N LEU A 185 4.00 -18.36 -11.81
CA LEU A 185 3.20 -17.62 -12.79
C LEU A 185 3.82 -17.78 -14.19
N GLU A 186 2.98 -18.17 -15.15
CA GLU A 186 3.27 -18.15 -16.59
C GLU A 186 2.06 -17.55 -17.33
N ILE A 187 1.95 -16.23 -17.30
CA ILE A 187 0.82 -15.48 -17.85
C ILE A 187 1.01 -15.35 -19.37
N PRO A 188 0.18 -16.02 -20.21
CA PRO A 188 0.40 -16.08 -21.65
C PRO A 188 0.22 -14.71 -22.33
N PRO A 189 0.94 -14.43 -23.43
CA PRO A 189 0.80 -13.18 -24.17
C PRO A 189 -0.56 -13.04 -24.83
N ASN A 190 -1.05 -11.81 -24.93
CA ASN A 190 -2.33 -11.43 -25.55
C ASN A 190 -3.53 -12.24 -25.02
N ALA A 191 -3.55 -12.52 -23.73
CA ALA A 191 -4.54 -13.39 -23.10
C ALA A 191 -4.96 -12.89 -21.72
N ARG A 192 -6.17 -13.29 -21.33
CA ARG A 192 -6.63 -13.21 -19.95
C ARG A 192 -6.45 -14.56 -19.28
N SER A 193 -5.99 -14.55 -18.04
CA SER A 193 -5.77 -15.76 -17.27
C SER A 193 -6.02 -15.54 -15.78
N ARG A 194 -6.45 -16.59 -15.09
CA ARG A 194 -6.61 -16.62 -13.63
C ARG A 194 -5.81 -17.76 -13.05
N PHE A 195 -5.15 -17.49 -11.94
CA PHE A 195 -4.33 -18.45 -11.20
C PHE A 195 -4.95 -18.63 -9.82
N THR A 196 -5.41 -19.84 -9.54
CA THR A 196 -6.10 -20.20 -8.30
C THR A 196 -5.31 -21.24 -7.54
N SER A 197 -5.16 -21.05 -6.23
CA SER A 197 -4.65 -22.10 -5.35
C SER A 197 -5.46 -22.18 -4.07
N ARG A 198 -5.67 -23.41 -3.61
CA ARG A 198 -6.34 -23.76 -2.36
C ARG A 198 -5.27 -24.15 -1.34
N CYS A 199 -5.09 -23.33 -0.31
CA CYS A 199 -4.24 -23.65 0.83
C CYS A 199 -5.10 -24.16 1.98
N ASP A 200 -4.92 -25.43 2.34
CA ASP A 200 -5.61 -26.10 3.44
C ASP A 200 -4.58 -26.48 4.51
N TRP A 201 -4.51 -25.70 5.59
CA TRP A 201 -3.52 -25.87 6.64
C TRP A 201 -3.94 -26.89 7.70
N GLY A 202 -5.11 -27.55 7.60
CA GLY A 202 -5.64 -28.36 8.71
C GLY A 202 -4.64 -29.40 9.26
N THR A 203 -3.94 -30.10 8.36
CA THR A 203 -2.93 -31.10 8.77
C THR A 203 -1.67 -30.48 9.37
N SER A 204 -1.10 -29.45 8.72
CA SER A 204 0.13 -28.79 9.20
C SER A 204 -0.13 -28.04 10.52
N TYR A 205 -1.29 -27.39 10.64
CA TYR A 205 -1.77 -26.73 11.85
C TYR A 205 -1.90 -27.70 13.02
N TYR A 206 -2.60 -28.83 12.83
CA TYR A 206 -2.70 -29.86 13.87
C TYR A 206 -1.31 -30.38 14.27
N GLY A 207 -0.41 -30.56 13.30
CA GLY A 207 0.98 -30.93 13.56
C GLY A 207 1.75 -29.92 14.40
N ALA A 208 1.49 -28.62 14.20
CA ALA A 208 2.18 -27.52 14.89
C ALA A 208 1.65 -27.27 16.31
N VAL A 209 0.33 -27.33 16.53
CA VAL A 209 -0.29 -26.91 17.81
C VAL A 209 -1.23 -27.95 18.46
N GLY A 210 -1.43 -29.11 17.84
CA GLY A 210 -2.13 -30.26 18.44
C GLY A 210 -3.66 -30.16 18.49
N LYS A 211 -4.26 -29.28 17.70
CA LYS A 211 -5.72 -29.12 17.55
C LYS A 211 -6.08 -28.56 16.19
N GLU A 212 -7.37 -28.60 15.85
CA GLU A 212 -7.88 -28.01 14.61
C GLU A 212 -7.82 -26.47 14.62
N PRO A 213 -7.73 -25.81 13.45
CA PRO A 213 -7.78 -24.36 13.35
C PRO A 213 -9.10 -23.78 13.86
N ASP A 214 -9.02 -22.62 14.51
CA ASP A 214 -10.16 -21.76 14.85
C ASP A 214 -9.79 -20.34 14.42
N LEU A 215 -10.24 -19.98 13.21
CA LEU A 215 -9.77 -18.78 12.52
C LEU A 215 -10.77 -17.63 12.65
N LYS A 216 -10.25 -16.43 12.94
CA LYS A 216 -10.99 -15.17 12.78
C LYS A 216 -10.17 -14.19 11.97
N VAL A 217 -10.75 -13.54 10.97
CA VAL A 217 -10.02 -12.60 10.12
C VAL A 217 -10.29 -11.16 10.55
N HIS A 218 -9.22 -10.41 10.81
CA HIS A 218 -9.27 -8.99 11.19
C HIS A 218 -8.89 -8.09 10.02
N TYR A 219 -7.98 -8.54 9.16
CA TYR A 219 -7.49 -7.76 8.03
C TYR A 219 -7.09 -8.65 6.86
N ILE A 220 -7.35 -8.21 5.63
CA ILE A 220 -6.90 -8.85 4.39
C ILE A 220 -6.24 -7.81 3.49
N LEU A 221 -5.11 -8.18 2.89
CA LEU A 221 -4.38 -7.40 1.90
C LEU A 221 -4.01 -8.28 0.70
N PRO A 222 -4.51 -7.99 -0.51
CA PRO A 222 -4.10 -8.66 -1.74
C PRO A 222 -2.85 -7.98 -2.33
N HIS A 223 -2.15 -8.64 -3.25
CA HIS A 223 -1.13 -7.99 -4.08
C HIS A 223 -0.97 -8.62 -5.47
N TYR A 224 -0.89 -7.75 -6.48
CA TYR A 224 -0.47 -8.00 -7.86
C TYR A 224 0.06 -6.71 -8.50
N HIS A 225 0.65 -6.79 -9.70
CA HIS A 225 1.14 -5.62 -10.45
C HIS A 225 0.14 -5.19 -11.56
N TYR A 226 0.63 -4.41 -12.52
CA TYR A 226 -0.17 -3.60 -13.43
C TYR A 226 -1.06 -4.38 -14.41
N LEU A 227 -0.80 -5.67 -14.65
CA LEU A 227 -1.65 -6.54 -15.48
C LEU A 227 -2.80 -7.15 -14.67
N GLY A 228 -2.78 -7.01 -13.34
CA GLY A 228 -3.81 -7.50 -12.46
C GLY A 228 -5.18 -6.89 -12.76
N GLU A 229 -6.16 -7.75 -13.00
CA GLU A 229 -7.56 -7.37 -13.22
C GLU A 229 -8.51 -7.87 -12.14
N ARG A 230 -8.09 -8.85 -11.31
CA ARG A 230 -8.96 -9.49 -10.33
C ARG A 230 -8.16 -10.11 -9.18
N PHE A 231 -8.65 -9.96 -7.95
CA PHE A 231 -8.27 -10.79 -6.80
C PHE A 231 -9.52 -11.31 -6.10
N GLU A 232 -9.48 -12.55 -5.63
CA GLU A 232 -10.52 -13.15 -4.79
C GLU A 232 -9.91 -13.95 -3.63
N VAL A 233 -10.58 -13.94 -2.48
CA VAL A 233 -10.32 -14.86 -1.37
C VAL A 233 -11.61 -15.57 -0.99
N ARG A 234 -11.57 -16.90 -0.97
CA ARG A 234 -12.65 -17.78 -0.53
C ARG A 234 -12.23 -18.63 0.67
N VAL A 235 -13.19 -18.97 1.52
CA VAL A 235 -12.97 -19.81 2.69
C VAL A 235 -12.84 -21.28 2.28
N VAL A 236 -11.93 -22.01 2.93
CA VAL A 236 -11.75 -23.46 2.79
C VAL A 236 -12.15 -24.14 4.10
N GLY A 237 -13.07 -25.09 4.02
CA GLY A 237 -13.55 -25.86 5.16
C GLY A 237 -14.56 -25.12 6.04
N GLY A 238 -15.03 -25.82 7.07
CA GLY A 238 -15.94 -25.27 8.07
C GLY A 238 -17.34 -24.96 7.55
N GLU A 239 -18.08 -24.15 8.32
CA GLU A 239 -19.47 -23.81 8.03
C GLU A 239 -19.63 -22.87 6.82
N ARG A 240 -18.53 -22.21 6.41
CA ARG A 240 -18.51 -21.15 5.39
C ARG A 240 -17.70 -21.54 4.14
N ASP A 241 -17.41 -22.83 3.94
CA ASP A 241 -16.65 -23.33 2.79
C ASP A 241 -17.19 -22.77 1.46
N GLY A 242 -16.28 -22.23 0.64
CA GLY A 242 -16.56 -21.62 -0.67
C GLY A 242 -17.04 -20.16 -0.64
N GLU A 243 -17.28 -19.57 0.54
CA GLU A 243 -17.74 -18.19 0.65
C GLU A 243 -16.66 -17.19 0.21
N LEU A 244 -17.02 -16.22 -0.65
CA LEU A 244 -16.17 -15.09 -1.04
C LEU A 244 -16.14 -14.03 0.07
N ILE A 245 -14.97 -13.79 0.65
CA ILE A 245 -14.82 -12.86 1.80
C ILE A 245 -14.10 -11.57 1.42
N TYR A 246 -13.34 -11.59 0.32
CA TYR A 246 -12.63 -10.43 -0.20
C TYR A 246 -12.58 -10.46 -1.73
N THR A 247 -12.64 -9.27 -2.33
CA THR A 247 -12.38 -9.11 -3.74
C THR A 247 -11.78 -7.75 -4.07
N LEU A 248 -10.90 -7.72 -5.07
CA LEU A 248 -10.33 -6.51 -5.66
C LEU A 248 -10.47 -6.59 -7.19
N ASP A 249 -10.92 -5.50 -7.80
CA ASP A 249 -11.10 -5.38 -9.26
C ASP A 249 -10.14 -4.35 -9.84
N GLY A 250 -9.25 -4.81 -10.71
CA GLY A 250 -8.29 -3.96 -11.40
C GLY A 250 -7.16 -3.37 -10.53
N PHE A 251 -6.07 -3.02 -11.20
CA PHE A 251 -4.96 -2.30 -10.62
C PHE A 251 -5.30 -0.85 -10.29
N ASN A 252 -4.85 -0.37 -9.13
CA ASN A 252 -5.03 0.99 -8.64
C ASN A 252 -3.82 1.43 -7.76
N ALA A 253 -3.86 2.65 -7.24
CA ALA A 253 -2.87 3.21 -6.30
C ALA A 253 -3.34 3.22 -4.84
N ASP A 254 -4.45 2.56 -4.51
CA ASP A 254 -4.97 2.51 -3.14
C ASP A 254 -4.23 1.45 -2.32
N ALA A 255 -4.23 1.59 -1.00
CA ALA A 255 -3.65 0.60 -0.08
C ALA A 255 -4.23 -0.82 -0.25
N ASN A 256 -5.48 -0.93 -0.72
CA ASN A 256 -6.24 -2.18 -0.95
C ASN A 256 -6.48 -3.07 0.28
N GLY A 257 -5.95 -2.70 1.45
CA GLY A 257 -6.26 -3.31 2.72
C GLY A 257 -7.74 -3.23 3.09
N LYS A 258 -8.28 -4.31 3.66
CA LYS A 258 -9.62 -4.32 4.24
C LYS A 258 -9.58 -4.81 5.67
N THR A 259 -9.97 -3.93 6.58
CA THR A 259 -10.29 -4.25 7.97
C THR A 259 -11.70 -4.84 8.07
N PHE A 260 -11.86 -5.87 8.89
CA PHE A 260 -13.15 -6.46 9.24
C PHE A 260 -13.55 -5.97 10.63
N ASP A 261 -14.63 -5.18 10.69
CA ASP A 261 -15.21 -4.70 11.93
C ASP A 261 -16.73 -4.98 11.94
N PRO A 262 -17.22 -5.99 12.68
CA PRO A 262 -16.46 -6.90 13.56
C PRO A 262 -15.60 -7.92 12.77
N PRO A 263 -14.68 -8.65 13.44
CA PRO A 263 -13.86 -9.67 12.81
C PRO A 263 -14.71 -10.77 12.19
N LEU A 264 -14.21 -11.31 11.10
CA LEU A 264 -14.88 -12.36 10.38
C LEU A 264 -14.62 -13.71 11.03
N GLU A 265 -15.60 -14.25 11.75
CA GLU A 265 -15.51 -15.59 12.34
C GLU A 265 -15.64 -16.68 11.28
N LEU A 266 -14.75 -17.67 11.31
CA LEU A 266 -14.66 -18.77 10.34
C LEU A 266 -14.60 -20.13 11.07
N PRO A 267 -15.68 -20.54 11.78
CA PRO A 267 -15.69 -21.76 12.57
C PRO A 267 -15.43 -22.99 11.69
N GLY A 268 -14.40 -23.75 12.07
CA GLY A 268 -13.99 -24.99 11.39
C GLY A 268 -13.33 -24.79 10.02
N ALA A 269 -13.06 -23.54 9.61
CA ALA A 269 -12.30 -23.29 8.40
C ALA A 269 -10.85 -23.75 8.57
N THR A 270 -10.30 -24.40 7.55
CA THR A 270 -8.92 -24.92 7.56
C THR A 270 -8.00 -24.13 6.64
N GLY A 271 -8.52 -23.18 5.87
CA GLY A 271 -7.69 -22.24 5.13
C GLY A 271 -8.44 -21.36 4.16
N PHE A 272 -7.78 -21.04 3.05
CA PHE A 272 -8.26 -20.11 2.04
C PHE A 272 -7.89 -20.57 0.63
N GLU A 273 -8.79 -20.29 -0.30
CA GLU A 273 -8.53 -20.33 -1.73
C GLU A 273 -8.38 -18.89 -2.21
N TYR A 274 -7.30 -18.62 -2.94
CA TYR A 274 -7.04 -17.29 -3.49
C TYR A 274 -6.84 -17.37 -5.00
N THR A 275 -7.35 -16.37 -5.70
CA THR A 275 -7.30 -16.27 -7.16
C THR A 275 -6.77 -14.91 -7.57
N CYS A 276 -5.76 -14.89 -8.45
CA CYS A 276 -5.28 -13.69 -9.12
C CYS A 276 -5.57 -13.77 -10.62
N GLY A 277 -6.27 -12.77 -11.15
CA GLY A 277 -6.59 -12.65 -12.58
C GLY A 277 -5.76 -11.55 -13.24
N TYR A 278 -5.34 -11.81 -14.47
CA TYR A 278 -4.49 -10.92 -15.26
C TYR A 278 -5.02 -10.74 -16.67
N ASN A 279 -4.82 -9.54 -17.22
CA ASN A 279 -5.00 -9.23 -18.64
C ASN A 279 -3.65 -8.88 -19.27
N ASN A 280 -2.94 -9.89 -19.77
CA ASN A 280 -1.67 -9.67 -20.43
C ASN A 280 -1.88 -9.28 -21.90
N TRP A 281 -1.97 -7.97 -22.13
CA TRP A 281 -2.05 -7.36 -23.46
C TRP A 281 -0.70 -7.30 -24.18
N THR A 282 0.39 -7.73 -23.54
CA THR A 282 1.73 -7.72 -24.15
C THR A 282 1.92 -8.91 -25.08
N ASN A 283 3.01 -8.89 -25.85
CA ASN A 283 3.41 -9.98 -26.73
C ASN A 283 4.40 -10.97 -26.08
N LYS A 284 4.61 -10.90 -24.77
CA LYS A 284 5.51 -11.79 -24.03
C LYS A 284 4.74 -12.56 -22.95
N THR A 285 5.22 -13.75 -22.62
CA THR A 285 4.81 -14.43 -21.38
C THR A 285 5.37 -13.65 -20.21
N ILE A 286 4.53 -13.37 -19.21
CA ILE A 286 4.94 -12.69 -17.98
C ILE A 286 5.01 -13.70 -16.83
N THR A 287 6.05 -13.60 -16.02
CA THR A 287 6.33 -14.52 -14.90
C THR A 287 6.36 -13.77 -13.58
N TRP A 288 6.49 -14.51 -12.48
CA TRP A 288 6.67 -13.92 -11.15
C TRP A 288 7.91 -13.02 -11.09
N GLY A 289 7.77 -11.81 -10.53
CA GLY A 289 8.90 -10.93 -10.22
C GLY A 289 8.55 -9.44 -10.17
N ASN A 290 9.56 -8.61 -9.87
CA ASN A 290 9.48 -7.14 -9.98
C ASN A 290 9.66 -6.70 -11.45
N GLY A 291 9.60 -5.38 -11.71
CA GLY A 291 9.70 -4.82 -13.06
C GLY A 291 8.55 -5.25 -13.96
N ASP A 292 8.88 -5.89 -15.09
CA ASP A 292 7.89 -6.43 -16.04
C ASP A 292 7.17 -7.69 -15.52
N GLY A 293 7.58 -8.23 -14.36
CA GLY A 293 6.96 -9.40 -13.73
C GLY A 293 5.62 -9.08 -13.05
N GLU A 294 4.91 -10.13 -12.67
CA GLU A 294 3.66 -10.06 -11.89
C GLU A 294 3.80 -10.74 -10.52
N MET A 295 2.83 -10.50 -9.65
CA MET A 295 2.75 -11.16 -8.34
C MET A 295 1.32 -11.58 -8.03
N CYS A 296 1.20 -12.61 -7.19
CA CYS A 296 -0.07 -13.07 -6.63
C CYS A 296 0.15 -13.40 -5.16
N VAL A 297 -0.16 -12.46 -4.27
CA VAL A 297 0.02 -12.64 -2.82
C VAL A 297 -1.28 -12.34 -2.09
N MET A 298 -1.62 -13.23 -1.16
CA MET A 298 -2.64 -13.04 -0.16
C MET A 298 -1.95 -12.86 1.19
N PHE A 299 -2.25 -11.77 1.89
CA PHE A 299 -1.85 -11.56 3.27
C PHE A 299 -3.08 -11.32 4.14
N ILE A 300 -3.11 -11.96 5.30
CA ILE A 300 -4.20 -11.90 6.26
C ILE A 300 -3.60 -11.76 7.66
N LEU A 301 -4.21 -10.91 8.47
CA LEU A 301 -3.98 -10.88 9.92
C LEU A 301 -5.27 -11.34 10.61
N GLY A 302 -5.14 -12.36 11.45
CA GLY A 302 -6.27 -12.99 12.09
C GLY A 302 -5.93 -13.66 13.41
N GLU A 303 -6.94 -14.15 14.12
CA GLU A 303 -6.76 -14.98 15.30
C GLU A 303 -6.37 -16.38 14.85
N SER A 304 -5.19 -16.81 15.27
CA SER A 304 -4.62 -18.13 14.99
C SER A 304 -3.52 -18.42 16.00
N GLU A 305 -3.38 -19.69 16.40
CA GLU A 305 -2.30 -20.14 17.29
C GLU A 305 -1.01 -20.51 16.55
N ALA A 306 -1.07 -20.55 15.22
CA ALA A 306 0.08 -20.75 14.36
C ALA A 306 0.14 -19.67 13.27
N MET A 307 1.35 -19.24 12.93
CA MET A 307 1.59 -18.51 11.69
C MET A 307 1.46 -19.46 10.52
N LEU A 308 0.73 -19.06 9.48
CA LEU A 308 0.41 -19.92 8.35
C LEU A 308 1.04 -19.38 7.08
N GLY A 309 1.81 -20.23 6.39
CA GLY A 309 2.47 -19.92 5.13
C GLY A 309 1.97 -20.84 4.03
N GLY A 310 1.78 -20.30 2.83
CA GLY A 310 1.42 -21.05 1.64
C GLY A 310 2.26 -20.59 0.45
N THR A 311 2.70 -21.52 -0.39
CA THR A 311 3.37 -21.14 -1.64
C THR A 311 3.08 -22.15 -2.74
N VAL A 312 2.73 -21.67 -3.93
CA VAL A 312 2.79 -22.48 -5.15
C VAL A 312 4.19 -22.36 -5.72
N LEU A 313 4.88 -23.49 -5.89
CA LEU A 313 6.24 -23.57 -6.43
C LEU A 313 6.35 -24.44 -7.68
N GLY A 314 5.27 -25.10 -8.07
CA GLY A 314 5.27 -26.14 -9.09
C GLY A 314 3.87 -26.69 -9.37
N ASP A 315 3.75 -27.43 -10.47
CA ASP A 315 2.55 -28.14 -10.91
C ASP A 315 1.37 -27.25 -11.32
N SER A 316 1.61 -25.98 -11.67
CA SER A 316 0.61 -25.12 -12.30
C SER A 316 0.15 -25.66 -13.64
N LYS A 317 -1.17 -25.83 -13.78
CA LYS A 317 -1.80 -26.42 -14.97
C LYS A 317 -3.02 -25.61 -15.39
N ALA A 318 -3.14 -25.37 -16.69
CA ALA A 318 -4.38 -24.90 -17.27
C ALA A 318 -5.46 -25.98 -17.12
N VAL A 319 -6.55 -25.64 -16.44
CA VAL A 319 -7.68 -26.54 -16.16
C VAL A 319 -8.89 -26.28 -17.06
N GLY A 320 -8.91 -25.16 -17.77
CA GLY A 320 -9.97 -24.84 -18.71
C GLY A 320 -9.93 -23.40 -19.21
N VAL A 321 -10.97 -23.03 -19.95
CA VAL A 321 -11.23 -21.65 -20.37
C VAL A 321 -12.66 -21.32 -20.02
N VAL A 322 -12.88 -20.24 -19.27
CA VAL A 322 -14.20 -19.75 -18.85
C VAL A 322 -14.33 -18.30 -19.31
N ASP A 323 -15.35 -17.99 -20.11
CA ASP A 323 -15.61 -16.65 -20.64
C ASP A 323 -14.38 -15.99 -21.32
N GLY A 324 -13.56 -16.79 -21.99
CA GLY A 324 -12.33 -16.34 -22.67
C GLY A 324 -11.13 -16.11 -21.75
N VAL A 325 -11.24 -16.46 -20.48
CA VAL A 325 -10.16 -16.43 -19.48
C VAL A 325 -9.60 -17.84 -19.29
N ILE A 326 -8.28 -18.00 -19.40
CA ILE A 326 -7.60 -19.28 -19.16
C ILE A 326 -7.48 -19.50 -17.65
N GLU A 327 -8.02 -20.59 -17.14
CA GLU A 327 -8.00 -20.90 -15.70
C GLU A 327 -6.83 -21.83 -15.39
N TYR A 328 -6.00 -21.46 -14.43
CA TYR A 328 -4.86 -22.21 -13.92
C TYR A 328 -5.07 -22.61 -12.46
N GLU A 329 -4.72 -23.85 -12.13
CA GLU A 329 -4.72 -24.35 -10.75
C GLU A 329 -3.37 -24.96 -10.41
N ALA A 330 -2.96 -24.83 -9.16
CA ALA A 330 -1.78 -25.49 -8.63
C ALA A 330 -1.95 -25.86 -7.15
N PRO A 331 -1.30 -26.94 -6.68
CA PRO A 331 -1.28 -27.28 -5.26
C PRO A 331 -0.53 -26.20 -4.45
N CYS A 332 -1.08 -25.85 -3.30
CA CYS A 332 -0.40 -25.01 -2.33
C CYS A 332 0.51 -25.89 -1.46
N PHE A 333 1.80 -25.55 -1.39
CA PHE A 333 2.67 -26.07 -0.34
C PHE A 333 2.45 -25.23 0.92
N ASP A 334 1.85 -25.86 1.94
CA ASP A 334 1.48 -25.20 3.17
C ASP A 334 2.42 -25.54 4.34
N ILE A 335 2.62 -24.56 5.21
CA ILE A 335 3.34 -24.70 6.48
C ILE A 335 2.56 -24.01 7.59
N ALA A 336 2.61 -24.60 8.79
CA ALA A 336 2.14 -23.96 10.01
C ALA A 336 3.25 -23.96 11.04
N GLN A 337 3.46 -22.84 11.70
CA GLN A 337 4.46 -22.68 12.75
C GLN A 337 3.77 -22.15 14.01
N ALA A 338 3.90 -22.87 15.11
CA ALA A 338 3.44 -22.38 16.41
C ALA A 338 4.09 -21.03 16.74
N LYS A 339 3.31 -20.12 17.33
CA LYS A 339 3.81 -18.79 17.74
C LYS A 339 4.99 -18.92 18.70
N ALA A 340 5.99 -18.05 18.54
CA ALA A 340 7.13 -18.00 19.42
C ALA A 340 6.73 -17.50 20.83
N PRO A 341 7.49 -17.86 21.89
CA PRO A 341 7.33 -17.24 23.21
C PRO A 341 7.38 -15.72 23.10
N GLY A 342 6.39 -15.03 23.67
CA GLY A 342 6.29 -13.57 23.62
C GLY A 342 5.39 -13.02 22.50
N GLN A 343 4.82 -13.87 21.63
CA GLN A 343 3.82 -13.44 20.62
C GLN A 343 2.37 -13.63 21.07
N GLY A 344 2.15 -14.08 22.32
CA GLY A 344 0.81 -14.27 22.90
C GLY A 344 0.24 -13.02 23.57
N MET A 345 -0.94 -13.19 24.17
CA MET A 345 -1.65 -12.16 24.95
C MET A 345 -0.78 -11.52 26.05
N PRO A 346 -1.14 -10.30 26.50
CA PRO A 346 -0.45 -9.69 27.63
C PRO A 346 -0.50 -10.51 28.91
N THR A 347 0.58 -10.39 29.70
CA THR A 347 0.64 -11.00 31.03
C THR A 347 -0.14 -10.16 32.06
N PRO A 348 -0.57 -10.74 33.20
CA PRO A 348 -1.20 -9.97 34.27
C PRO A 348 -0.32 -8.81 34.78
N GLU A 349 1.00 -9.00 34.80
CA GLU A 349 1.96 -7.96 35.17
C GLU A 349 1.97 -6.81 34.17
N GLU A 350 1.94 -7.11 32.87
CA GLU A 350 1.83 -6.10 31.80
C GLU A 350 0.51 -5.34 31.85
N ILE A 351 -0.61 -6.03 32.12
CA ILE A 351 -1.94 -5.42 32.26
C ILE A 351 -1.99 -4.44 33.44
N ALA A 352 -1.27 -4.74 34.52
CA ALA A 352 -1.25 -3.92 35.73
C ALA A 352 -0.24 -2.75 35.67
N ALA A 353 0.72 -2.81 34.75
CA ALA A 353 1.71 -1.75 34.55
C ALA A 353 1.12 -0.59 33.74
N PRO A 354 1.66 0.65 33.87
CA PRO A 354 1.32 1.75 32.97
C PRO A 354 1.69 1.43 31.51
N LEU A 355 1.06 2.12 30.55
CA LEU A 355 1.45 2.03 29.14
C LEU A 355 2.94 2.35 28.98
N TYR A 356 3.68 1.40 28.43
CA TYR A 356 5.07 1.59 28.06
C TYR A 356 5.17 2.29 26.70
N ILE A 357 5.93 3.39 26.66
CA ILE A 357 6.28 4.11 25.43
C ILE A 357 7.78 3.92 25.23
N PRO A 358 8.23 3.36 24.08
CA PRO A 358 9.65 3.18 23.82
C PRO A 358 10.36 4.54 23.72
N PRO A 359 11.67 4.62 24.00
CA PRO A 359 12.45 5.82 23.73
C PRO A 359 12.34 6.23 22.25
N VAL A 360 12.01 7.49 22.00
CA VAL A 360 11.96 8.06 20.65
C VAL A 360 13.31 8.70 20.34
N ASP A 361 13.85 8.43 19.14
CA ASP A 361 15.06 9.10 18.66
C ASP A 361 14.87 10.63 18.75
N PRO A 362 15.83 11.40 19.30
CA PRO A 362 15.77 12.85 19.27
C PRO A 362 15.46 13.47 17.90
N ALA A 363 15.86 12.84 16.80
CA ALA A 363 15.56 13.27 15.44
C ALA A 363 14.09 13.07 15.04
N ASP A 364 13.40 12.12 15.69
CA ASP A 364 11.99 11.78 15.43
C ASP A 364 11.02 12.49 16.41
N GLN A 365 11.55 13.26 17.38
CA GLN A 365 10.71 13.95 18.37
C GLN A 365 9.80 14.99 17.69
N GLY A 366 8.48 14.78 17.81
CA GLY A 366 7.48 15.66 17.19
C GLY A 366 7.36 15.50 15.68
N LEU A 367 7.95 14.44 15.11
CA LEU A 367 7.83 14.11 13.70
C LEU A 367 6.36 13.71 13.40
N PRO A 368 5.66 14.40 12.48
CA PRO A 368 4.31 14.02 12.13
C PRO A 368 4.32 12.71 11.34
N SER A 369 3.34 11.85 11.60
CA SER A 369 3.20 10.53 10.98
C SER A 369 3.08 10.59 9.46
N VAL A 370 2.44 11.65 8.97
CA VAL A 370 2.35 11.99 7.55
C VAL A 370 3.04 13.33 7.33
N PRO A 371 3.88 13.48 6.28
CA PRO A 371 4.43 14.77 5.92
C PRO A 371 3.33 15.83 5.72
N PRO A 372 3.48 17.05 6.27
CA PRO A 372 2.51 18.11 6.05
C PRO A 372 2.52 18.57 4.59
N CYS A 373 1.35 18.97 4.09
CA CYS A 373 1.22 19.60 2.79
C CYS A 373 1.53 21.09 2.87
N TYR A 374 2.25 21.61 1.88
CA TYR A 374 2.44 23.04 1.66
C TYR A 374 2.05 23.41 0.23
N ASP A 375 1.39 24.55 0.06
CA ASP A 375 1.12 25.11 -1.26
C ASP A 375 2.45 25.36 -2.00
N SER A 376 2.44 25.14 -3.31
CA SER A 376 3.66 25.19 -4.11
C SER A 376 4.26 26.60 -4.18
N ASP A 377 5.59 26.72 -4.14
CA ASP A 377 6.27 28.02 -4.22
C ASP A 377 6.03 28.70 -5.59
N PRO A 378 5.31 29.85 -5.63
CA PRO A 378 5.08 30.56 -6.87
C PRO A 378 6.37 31.17 -7.48
N GLN A 379 7.48 31.21 -6.73
CA GLN A 379 8.79 31.68 -7.19
C GLN A 379 9.73 30.54 -7.60
N ALA A 380 9.31 29.28 -7.48
CA ALA A 380 10.14 28.14 -7.87
C ALA A 380 10.55 28.23 -9.34
N THR A 381 11.81 27.86 -9.61
CA THR A 381 12.36 27.85 -10.97
C THR A 381 11.91 26.57 -11.70
N PRO A 382 11.34 26.67 -12.91
CA PRO A 382 10.86 25.51 -13.64
C PRO A 382 12.02 24.61 -14.08
N GLU A 383 11.86 23.30 -13.91
CA GLU A 383 12.78 22.34 -14.50
C GLU A 383 12.77 22.47 -16.04
N GLN A 384 13.97 22.48 -16.64
CA GLN A 384 14.15 22.52 -18.09
C GLN A 384 14.30 21.12 -18.72
N PRO A 385 13.95 20.94 -19.99
CA PRO A 385 13.28 21.92 -20.86
C PRO A 385 11.80 22.08 -20.50
N VAL A 386 11.19 23.22 -20.85
CA VAL A 386 9.74 23.46 -20.68
C VAL A 386 9.03 23.23 -22.01
N THR A 387 8.64 21.98 -22.25
CA THR A 387 7.91 21.53 -23.44
C THR A 387 6.77 20.57 -23.08
N LEU A 388 5.80 20.37 -23.97
CA LEU A 388 4.72 19.40 -23.73
C LEU A 388 5.28 17.98 -23.52
N ASP A 389 6.25 17.57 -24.33
CA ASP A 389 6.92 16.27 -24.18
C ASP A 389 7.58 16.13 -22.79
N SER A 390 8.25 17.18 -22.33
CA SER A 390 8.90 17.17 -21.01
C SER A 390 7.90 17.17 -19.86
N VAL A 391 6.77 17.89 -19.96
CA VAL A 391 5.69 17.91 -18.97
C VAL A 391 5.05 16.52 -18.89
N SER A 392 4.75 15.92 -20.05
CA SER A 392 4.22 14.55 -20.12
C SER A 392 5.15 13.55 -19.42
N LYS A 393 6.45 13.57 -19.74
CA LYS A 393 7.42 12.60 -19.20
C LYS A 393 7.78 12.79 -17.73
N SER A 394 7.70 14.02 -17.20
CA SER A 394 8.13 14.32 -15.83
C SER A 394 6.99 14.49 -14.83
N ILE A 395 5.76 14.72 -15.30
CA ILE A 395 4.57 14.93 -14.46
C ILE A 395 3.52 13.85 -14.75
N PHE A 396 3.01 13.78 -15.98
CA PHE A 396 1.83 12.96 -16.26
C PHE A 396 2.14 11.46 -16.25
N ALA A 397 3.19 11.04 -16.94
CA ALA A 397 3.60 9.64 -17.00
C ALA A 397 3.88 9.03 -15.61
N PRO A 398 4.76 9.64 -14.77
CA PRO A 398 5.12 9.05 -13.49
C PRO A 398 4.07 9.22 -12.40
N SER A 399 3.24 10.28 -12.43
CA SER A 399 2.37 10.62 -11.29
C SER A 399 0.87 10.55 -11.59
N CYS A 400 0.46 10.49 -12.87
CA CYS A 400 -0.95 10.50 -13.25
C CYS A 400 -1.37 9.24 -14.01
N THR A 401 -0.48 8.66 -14.85
CA THR A 401 -0.81 7.46 -15.64
C THR A 401 -0.22 6.18 -15.07
N PHE A 402 0.83 6.26 -14.25
CA PHE A 402 1.55 5.07 -13.74
C PHE A 402 0.62 4.06 -13.07
N SER A 403 -0.28 4.54 -12.20
CA SER A 403 -1.29 3.71 -11.53
C SER A 403 -2.64 3.67 -12.26
N SER A 404 -2.62 3.94 -13.57
CA SER A 404 -3.80 3.91 -14.46
C SER A 404 -4.95 4.86 -14.08
N CYS A 405 -4.71 5.94 -13.32
CA CYS A 405 -5.75 6.93 -13.02
C CYS A 405 -6.24 7.69 -14.26
N HIS A 406 -5.29 8.10 -15.12
CA HIS A 406 -5.53 8.95 -16.28
C HIS A 406 -5.07 8.31 -17.62
N SER A 407 -5.40 7.03 -17.85
CA SER A 407 -5.13 6.31 -19.12
C SER A 407 -6.37 6.18 -20.01
N GLU A 408 -6.34 5.35 -21.07
CA GLU A 408 -7.48 5.14 -21.99
C GLU A 408 -8.81 4.77 -21.31
N ILE A 409 -8.77 4.26 -20.07
CA ILE A 409 -9.94 3.87 -19.26
C ILE A 409 -10.02 4.73 -17.99
N ALA A 410 -9.69 6.02 -18.10
CA ALA A 410 -9.61 6.93 -16.97
C ALA A 410 -10.95 7.23 -16.29
N ALA A 411 -10.88 7.49 -14.98
CA ALA A 411 -11.94 8.22 -14.28
C ALA A 411 -12.06 9.65 -14.87
N ALA A 412 -13.28 10.21 -14.90
CA ALA A 412 -13.62 11.49 -15.53
C ALA A 412 -13.39 11.60 -17.06
N GLY A 413 -12.69 10.64 -17.68
CA GLY A 413 -12.44 10.55 -19.12
C GLY A 413 -11.20 11.29 -19.63
N LEU A 414 -10.27 11.67 -18.75
CA LEU A 414 -9.03 12.36 -19.11
C LEU A 414 -7.94 11.33 -19.44
N ASP A 415 -7.49 11.29 -20.69
CA ASP A 415 -6.43 10.39 -21.13
C ASP A 415 -5.09 11.13 -21.31
N LEU A 416 -4.21 10.97 -20.32
CA LEU A 416 -2.85 11.52 -20.32
C LEU A 416 -1.81 10.56 -20.90
N SER A 417 -2.21 9.39 -21.39
CA SER A 417 -1.33 8.44 -22.10
C SER A 417 -1.10 8.84 -23.57
N LEU A 418 -1.91 9.77 -24.09
CA LEU A 418 -1.74 10.37 -25.40
C LEU A 418 -0.39 11.09 -25.54
N THR A 419 0.02 11.37 -26.78
CA THR A 419 1.28 12.07 -27.07
C THR A 419 1.12 13.19 -28.09
N GLY A 420 2.05 14.17 -28.06
CA GLY A 420 2.13 15.27 -29.02
C GLY A 420 0.83 16.06 -29.18
N ALA A 421 0.38 16.23 -30.42
CA ALA A 421 -0.82 17.02 -30.72
C ALA A 421 -2.09 16.47 -30.06
N ALA A 422 -2.24 15.14 -30.00
CA ALA A 422 -3.41 14.51 -29.39
C ALA A 422 -3.49 14.79 -27.89
N LEU A 423 -2.36 14.68 -27.19
CA LEU A 423 -2.29 15.05 -25.76
C LEU A 423 -2.63 16.52 -25.54
N ARG A 424 -2.09 17.40 -26.38
CA ARG A 424 -2.39 18.83 -26.28
C ARG A 424 -3.88 19.11 -26.48
N ASP A 425 -4.48 18.52 -27.50
CA ASP A 425 -5.88 18.72 -27.82
C ASP A 425 -6.78 18.19 -26.71
N GLU A 426 -6.41 17.07 -26.09
CA GLU A 426 -7.06 16.56 -24.88
C GLU A 426 -6.95 17.59 -23.73
N LEU A 427 -5.74 18.05 -23.38
CA LEU A 427 -5.53 19.01 -22.29
C LEU A 427 -6.30 20.33 -22.45
N LEU A 428 -6.46 20.82 -23.69
CA LEU A 428 -7.16 22.07 -23.99
C LEU A 428 -8.67 21.89 -24.19
N GLY A 429 -9.09 20.70 -24.65
CA GLY A 429 -10.48 20.38 -24.95
C GLY A 429 -11.22 19.64 -23.84
N HIS A 430 -10.51 19.15 -22.82
CA HIS A 430 -11.10 18.32 -21.78
C HIS A 430 -12.13 19.08 -20.95
N THR A 431 -13.30 18.46 -20.77
CA THR A 431 -14.36 19.00 -19.93
C THR A 431 -14.12 18.63 -18.47
N VAL A 432 -13.76 19.62 -17.65
CA VAL A 432 -13.57 19.45 -16.21
C VAL A 432 -14.88 19.00 -15.55
N ARG A 433 -14.80 17.98 -14.67
CA ARG A 433 -15.96 17.40 -13.96
C ARG A 433 -16.31 18.10 -12.64
N ALA A 434 -15.36 18.82 -12.05
CA ALA A 434 -15.61 19.63 -10.85
C ALA A 434 -16.56 20.79 -11.16
N ASP A 435 -17.21 21.36 -10.14
CA ASP A 435 -18.07 22.55 -10.26
C ASP A 435 -17.22 23.81 -10.45
N THR A 436 -16.60 23.94 -11.63
CA THR A 436 -15.79 25.10 -11.97
C THR A 436 -15.97 25.50 -13.43
N SER A 437 -15.89 26.80 -13.67
CA SER A 437 -15.86 27.42 -14.99
C SER A 437 -14.47 27.41 -15.63
N MET A 438 -13.44 27.00 -14.89
CA MET A 438 -12.06 26.92 -15.40
C MET A 438 -11.91 25.79 -16.42
N PRO A 439 -11.24 26.03 -17.57
CA PRO A 439 -10.78 24.93 -18.41
C PRO A 439 -9.70 24.11 -17.69
N LEU A 440 -9.46 22.89 -18.14
CA LEU A 440 -8.36 22.07 -17.59
C LEU A 440 -7.01 22.81 -17.72
N ILE A 441 -6.78 23.39 -18.90
CA ILE A 441 -5.66 24.30 -19.19
C ILE A 441 -6.19 25.54 -19.92
N ALA A 442 -5.85 26.73 -19.41
CA ALA A 442 -6.05 28.02 -20.06
C ALA A 442 -4.70 28.53 -20.61
N PRO A 443 -4.47 28.49 -21.93
CA PRO A 443 -3.21 28.95 -22.52
C PRO A 443 -2.87 30.39 -22.13
N GLY A 444 -1.68 30.60 -21.57
CA GLY A 444 -1.20 31.90 -21.10
C GLY A 444 -1.69 32.31 -19.71
N ASP A 445 -2.52 31.50 -19.05
CA ASP A 445 -3.13 31.80 -17.75
C ASP A 445 -3.07 30.59 -16.81
N PRO A 446 -1.96 30.41 -16.06
CA PRO A 446 -1.86 29.34 -15.06
C PRO A 446 -2.92 29.43 -13.96
N ASP A 447 -3.21 30.63 -13.46
CA ASP A 447 -4.18 30.82 -12.35
C ASP A 447 -5.62 30.52 -12.79
N GLY A 448 -5.92 30.70 -14.08
CA GLY A 448 -7.16 30.29 -14.73
C GLY A 448 -7.20 28.82 -15.17
N SER A 449 -6.15 28.03 -14.92
CA SER A 449 -6.07 26.61 -15.32
C SER A 449 -6.40 25.68 -14.15
N TRP A 450 -7.41 24.83 -14.32
CA TRP A 450 -7.84 23.90 -13.27
C TRP A 450 -6.74 22.91 -12.87
N LEU A 451 -5.99 22.38 -13.85
CA LEU A 451 -4.90 21.43 -13.55
C LEU A 451 -3.81 22.07 -12.68
N TYR A 452 -3.41 23.31 -12.99
CA TYR A 452 -2.40 24.00 -12.18
C TYR A 452 -2.89 24.22 -10.75
N ARG A 453 -4.16 24.58 -10.56
CA ARG A 453 -4.76 24.70 -9.22
C ARG A 453 -4.69 23.39 -8.44
N LEU A 454 -5.01 22.26 -9.07
CA LEU A 454 -4.96 20.94 -8.43
C LEU A 454 -3.54 20.50 -8.06
N LEU A 455 -2.50 20.97 -8.76
CA LEU A 455 -1.11 20.59 -8.50
C LEU A 455 -0.35 21.57 -7.60
N SER A 456 -0.88 22.79 -7.40
CA SER A 456 -0.18 23.88 -6.68
C SER A 456 -0.76 24.22 -5.32
N ARG A 457 -1.93 23.65 -4.95
CA ARG A 457 -2.60 23.95 -3.69
C ARG A 457 -2.95 22.68 -2.94
N CYS A 458 -2.72 22.68 -1.63
CA CYS A 458 -3.07 21.57 -0.74
C CYS A 458 -4.59 21.41 -0.60
N GLU A 459 -5.30 22.55 -0.52
CA GLU A 459 -6.75 22.63 -0.41
C GLU A 459 -7.33 23.46 -1.56
N PRO A 460 -7.30 22.95 -2.81
CA PRO A 460 -7.90 23.64 -3.92
C PRO A 460 -9.42 23.70 -3.73
N THR A 461 -10.05 24.80 -4.13
CA THR A 461 -11.50 24.96 -4.07
C THR A 461 -12.11 25.10 -5.46
N ASP A 462 -13.33 24.59 -5.63
CA ASP A 462 -14.17 24.81 -6.80
C ASP A 462 -14.84 26.21 -6.79
N ASP A 463 -15.69 26.52 -7.77
CA ASP A 463 -16.32 27.84 -7.89
C ASP A 463 -17.36 28.10 -6.78
N SER A 464 -17.83 27.05 -6.10
CA SER A 464 -18.71 27.15 -4.93
C SER A 464 -17.95 27.41 -3.63
N GLY A 465 -16.62 27.38 -3.67
CA GLY A 465 -15.75 27.48 -2.49
C GLY A 465 -15.61 26.16 -1.74
N LYS A 466 -16.08 25.05 -2.30
CA LYS A 466 -15.94 23.72 -1.71
C LYS A 466 -14.53 23.20 -1.97
N ALA A 467 -13.85 22.74 -0.93
CA ALA A 467 -12.58 22.06 -1.06
C ALA A 467 -12.72 20.78 -1.89
N VAL A 468 -11.78 20.55 -2.79
CA VAL A 468 -11.64 19.33 -3.58
C VAL A 468 -10.25 18.74 -3.33
N SER A 469 -10.08 17.45 -3.61
CA SER A 469 -8.77 16.81 -3.50
C SER A 469 -7.78 17.43 -4.50
N HIS A 470 -6.57 17.75 -4.03
CA HIS A 470 -5.44 18.03 -4.91
C HIS A 470 -4.99 16.76 -5.65
N MET A 471 -4.04 16.92 -6.57
CA MET A 471 -3.49 15.82 -7.36
C MET A 471 -1.97 15.69 -7.15
N PRO A 472 -1.41 14.46 -7.16
CA PRO A 472 -2.07 13.16 -7.38
C PRO A 472 -3.05 12.78 -6.26
N ILE A 473 -4.13 12.09 -6.65
CA ILE A 473 -5.11 11.59 -5.68
C ILE A 473 -4.44 10.60 -4.73
N ASN A 474 -4.72 10.70 -3.43
CA ASN A 474 -4.10 9.95 -2.33
C ASN A 474 -2.66 10.36 -1.93
N ALA A 475 -2.04 11.33 -2.61
CA ALA A 475 -0.85 11.98 -2.06
C ALA A 475 -1.26 12.90 -0.90
N PRO A 476 -0.59 12.86 0.25
CA PRO A 476 -0.86 13.80 1.34
C PRO A 476 -0.14 15.14 1.15
N PHE A 477 0.71 15.26 0.12
CA PHE A 477 1.50 16.45 -0.21
C PHE A 477 1.50 16.68 -1.73
N LEU A 478 1.88 17.88 -2.14
CA LEU A 478 2.04 18.25 -3.55
C LEU A 478 3.36 17.75 -4.13
N MET A 479 3.40 17.58 -5.45
CA MET A 479 4.64 17.29 -6.16
C MET A 479 5.68 18.41 -5.98
N ASP A 480 6.94 18.08 -6.27
CA ASP A 480 8.08 19.00 -6.21
C ASP A 480 7.79 20.33 -6.94
N ASP A 481 8.08 21.44 -6.27
CA ASP A 481 7.84 22.80 -6.74
C ASP A 481 8.42 23.08 -8.13
N VAL A 482 9.55 22.46 -8.48
CA VAL A 482 10.15 22.65 -9.81
C VAL A 482 9.32 22.02 -10.93
N LEU A 483 8.51 20.98 -10.63
CA LEU A 483 7.56 20.36 -11.56
C LEU A 483 6.28 21.20 -11.67
N VAL A 484 5.75 21.68 -10.55
CA VAL A 484 4.60 22.61 -10.56
C VAL A 484 4.96 23.87 -11.35
N ALA A 485 6.15 24.43 -11.12
CA ALA A 485 6.68 25.55 -11.89
C ALA A 485 6.89 25.22 -13.37
N LYS A 486 7.29 23.98 -13.71
CA LYS A 486 7.41 23.53 -15.10
C LYS A 486 6.06 23.53 -15.83
N LEU A 487 5.01 23.02 -15.19
CA LEU A 487 3.65 23.11 -15.72
C LEU A 487 3.22 24.58 -15.87
N ARG A 488 3.44 25.41 -14.84
CA ARG A 488 3.17 26.85 -14.88
C ARG A 488 3.80 27.52 -16.09
N ALA A 489 5.11 27.34 -16.26
CA ALA A 489 5.88 27.95 -17.34
C ALA A 489 5.42 27.47 -18.74
N TRP A 490 5.01 26.20 -18.87
CA TRP A 490 4.47 25.68 -20.12
C TRP A 490 3.10 26.30 -20.44
N ILE A 491 2.24 26.49 -19.43
CA ILE A 491 0.97 27.19 -19.59
C ILE A 491 1.19 28.67 -19.96
N GLU A 492 2.08 29.38 -19.26
CA GLU A 492 2.45 30.79 -19.54
C GLU A 492 2.94 30.99 -20.97
N ALA A 493 3.68 30.02 -21.52
CA ALA A 493 4.14 30.01 -22.91
C ALA A 493 3.02 29.77 -23.94
N GLY A 494 1.76 29.62 -23.51
CA GLY A 494 0.60 29.40 -24.36
C GLY A 494 0.31 27.92 -24.64
N ALA A 495 0.77 27.01 -23.78
CA ALA A 495 0.60 25.56 -23.92
C ALA A 495 0.97 25.05 -25.33
N PRO A 496 2.19 25.31 -25.83
CA PRO A 496 2.60 24.91 -27.18
C PRO A 496 2.73 23.38 -27.31
N ASN A 497 2.51 22.87 -28.52
CA ASN A 497 2.86 21.50 -28.90
C ASN A 497 4.34 21.46 -29.32
N ASN A 498 5.24 21.31 -28.36
CA ASN A 498 6.68 21.38 -28.56
C ASN A 498 7.45 20.29 -27.81
#